data_AF-A0A921IMM0-F1
#
_entry.id   AF-A0A921IMM0-F1
#
_cell.length_a   1.000
_cell.length_b   1.000
_cell.length_c   1.000
_cell.angle_alpha   90.00
_cell.angle_beta   90.00
_cell.angle_gamma   90.00
#
_symmetry.space_group_name_H-M   'P 1'
#
loop_
_entity.id
_entity.type
_entity.pdbx_description
1 polymer ?
#
loop_
_entity_poly.entity_id
_entity_poly.type
_entity_poly.pdbx_seq_one_letter_code
_entity_poly.pdbx_strand_id
1 'polypeptide(L)'
;MNLIVFDLEWNIGYQPKTFLYHGTELTLRGEIIQIGAARINAYGDVLDTFEVNLRPRIFRKLQHHIAKVTGLSQGDLDAGMPMKEGLQKFLDWAGPDAELAEWGLDDVPVLKQNLFLVGLDERWPERWYDLQRIFLKSYPRKEGEGMTLESVVDRLGIPKEEPFHNALDDALYTARICRKLPLAEGLATYPTDEELLREALLGDDTAAKDVQVFMDRLEHDDYRNAPELNTVHCPECGALLTHDEVWLKRGNTGYYTRSTCPYCGHWYVRFKLSRRDGLHWSFARCTDPATPEADARWNKQRAAFVERMKRKKEREQE
;
A
#
# COMPACT_ATOMS: atom_id res chain seq x y z
N MET A 1 5.01 -5.57 24.31
CA MET A 1 4.65 -4.85 23.07
C MET A 1 5.82 -3.95 22.73
N ASN A 2 6.44 -4.17 21.58
CA ASN A 2 7.51 -3.32 21.07
C ASN A 2 6.98 -2.55 19.85
N LEU A 3 6.13 -1.56 20.09
CA LEU A 3 5.48 -0.80 19.01
C LEU A 3 6.23 0.51 18.76
N ILE A 4 6.57 0.75 17.51
CA ILE A 4 7.23 1.97 17.05
C ILE A 4 6.26 2.71 16.14
N VAL A 5 5.82 3.87 16.59
CA VAL A 5 5.13 4.84 15.72
C VAL A 5 6.21 5.57 14.95
N PHE A 6 6.12 5.59 13.62
CA PHE A 6 7.14 6.24 12.79
C PHE A 6 6.51 6.97 11.62
N ASP A 7 7.29 7.89 11.08
CA ASP A 7 7.00 8.67 9.88
C ASP A 7 8.32 8.85 9.10
N LEU A 8 8.20 8.97 7.78
CA LEU A 8 9.33 9.20 6.89
C LEU A 8 9.10 10.45 6.05
N GLU A 9 10.16 11.23 5.89
CA GLU A 9 10.24 12.16 4.78
C GLU A 9 11.15 11.56 3.70
N TRP A 10 10.78 11.70 2.43
CA TRP A 10 11.59 11.20 1.30
C TRP A 10 11.67 12.18 0.14
N ASN A 11 12.81 12.16 -0.55
CA ASN A 11 13.02 12.93 -1.77
C ASN A 11 12.73 12.07 -3.01
N ILE A 12 12.28 12.73 -4.07
CA ILE A 12 11.94 12.11 -5.36
C ILE A 12 12.62 12.83 -6.53
N GLY A 13 12.81 12.13 -7.63
CA GLY A 13 13.27 12.72 -8.89
C GLY A 13 12.16 13.42 -9.67
N TYR A 14 12.55 14.29 -10.61
CA TYR A 14 11.62 14.87 -11.59
C TYR A 14 11.12 13.86 -12.63
N GLN A 15 11.81 12.73 -12.77
CA GLN A 15 11.44 11.62 -13.63
C GLN A 15 11.38 10.34 -12.78
N PRO A 16 10.45 9.41 -13.08
CA PRO A 16 10.44 8.11 -12.43
C PRO A 16 11.77 7.40 -12.57
N LYS A 17 12.20 6.71 -11.51
CA LYS A 17 13.38 5.85 -11.53
C LYS A 17 12.94 4.41 -11.34
N THR A 18 13.51 3.49 -12.10
CA THR A 18 13.33 2.06 -11.89
C THR A 18 14.56 1.41 -11.27
N PHE A 19 14.35 0.28 -10.61
CA PHE A 19 15.38 -0.61 -10.09
C PHE A 19 14.95 -2.07 -10.29
N LEU A 20 15.91 -2.99 -10.31
CA LEU A 20 15.63 -4.42 -10.42
C LEU A 20 15.52 -5.04 -9.03
N TYR A 21 14.35 -5.61 -8.74
CA TYR A 21 14.07 -6.39 -7.53
C TYR A 21 13.89 -7.85 -7.92
N HIS A 22 14.84 -8.71 -7.55
CA HIS A 22 14.84 -10.15 -7.87
C HIS A 22 14.49 -10.49 -9.34
N GLY A 23 14.93 -9.65 -10.29
CA GLY A 23 14.71 -9.84 -11.73
C GLY A 23 13.50 -9.09 -12.30
N THR A 24 12.64 -8.51 -11.46
CA THR A 24 11.49 -7.71 -11.87
C THR A 24 11.80 -6.21 -11.77
N GLU A 25 11.41 -5.44 -12.79
CA GLU A 25 11.58 -3.99 -12.79
C GLU A 25 10.51 -3.29 -11.94
N LEU A 26 10.94 -2.53 -10.92
CA LEU A 26 10.05 -1.76 -10.04
C LEU A 26 10.32 -0.27 -10.16
N THR A 27 9.27 0.54 -10.01
CA THR A 27 9.43 1.99 -9.84
C THR A 27 9.78 2.31 -8.38
N LEU A 28 10.87 3.05 -8.20
CA LEU A 28 11.29 3.59 -6.92
C LEU A 28 10.34 4.70 -6.47
N ARG A 29 9.82 4.59 -5.25
CA ARG A 29 8.91 5.55 -4.64
C ARG A 29 9.60 6.82 -4.15
N GLY A 30 10.83 6.70 -3.66
CA GLY A 30 11.64 7.80 -3.16
C GLY A 30 12.88 7.29 -2.41
N GLU A 31 13.80 8.20 -2.10
CA GLU A 31 14.88 7.94 -1.14
C GLU A 31 14.59 8.68 0.15
N ILE A 32 14.65 7.98 1.28
CA ILE A 32 14.39 8.54 2.61
C ILE A 32 15.41 9.65 2.91
N ILE A 33 14.93 10.77 3.44
CA ILE A 33 15.74 11.92 3.82
C ILE A 33 15.61 12.27 5.31
N GLN A 34 14.54 11.82 5.98
CA GLN A 34 14.41 11.86 7.43
C GLN A 34 13.64 10.63 7.91
N ILE A 35 14.05 10.07 9.04
CA ILE A 35 13.28 9.09 9.80
C ILE A 35 12.99 9.72 11.15
N GLY A 36 11.73 9.73 11.54
CA GLY A 36 11.30 10.09 12.88
C GLY A 36 10.48 8.96 13.48
N ALA A 37 10.77 8.61 14.72
CA ALA A 37 10.12 7.49 15.37
C ALA A 37 10.00 7.68 16.89
N ALA A 38 8.93 7.12 17.45
CA ALA A 38 8.67 7.06 18.87
C ALA A 38 8.30 5.63 19.27
N ARG A 39 9.03 5.07 20.23
CA ARG A 39 8.65 3.81 20.87
C ARG A 39 7.58 4.12 21.89
N ILE A 40 6.44 3.42 21.83
CA ILE A 40 5.32 3.67 22.73
C ILE A 40 4.89 2.43 23.51
N ASN A 41 4.32 2.65 24.69
CA ASN A 41 3.66 1.59 25.46
C ASN A 41 2.22 1.34 24.98
N ALA A 42 1.50 0.41 25.63
CA ALA A 42 0.11 0.06 25.30
C ALA A 42 -0.91 1.19 25.49
N TYR A 43 -0.54 2.25 26.21
CA TYR A 43 -1.36 3.44 26.46
C TYR A 43 -1.03 4.60 25.53
N GLY A 44 -0.03 4.44 24.63
CA GLY A 44 0.45 5.50 23.76
C GLY A 44 1.44 6.47 24.42
N ASP A 45 1.96 6.16 25.61
CA ASP A 45 3.02 6.98 26.20
C ASP A 45 4.36 6.69 25.53
N VAL A 46 5.10 7.75 25.21
CA VAL A 46 6.43 7.68 24.58
C VAL A 46 7.45 7.21 25.60
N LEU A 47 8.17 6.15 25.27
CA LEU A 47 9.23 5.54 26.07
C LEU A 47 10.62 5.97 25.61
N ASP A 48 10.78 6.17 24.30
CA ASP A 48 12.03 6.56 23.67
C ASP A 48 11.74 7.15 22.27
N THR A 49 12.66 7.95 21.75
CA THR A 49 12.54 8.56 20.42
C THR A 49 13.79 8.34 19.58
N PHE A 50 13.62 8.38 18.27
CA PHE A 50 14.71 8.27 17.31
C PHE A 50 14.48 9.25 16.16
N GLU A 51 15.56 9.92 15.76
CA GLU A 51 15.57 10.80 14.61
C GLU A 51 16.89 10.69 13.87
N VAL A 52 16.83 10.64 12.53
CA VAL A 52 18.02 10.76 11.69
C VAL A 52 17.67 11.40 10.35
N ASN A 53 18.51 12.35 9.91
CA ASN A 53 18.50 12.86 8.54
C ASN A 53 19.43 12.01 7.67
N LEU A 54 18.96 11.64 6.48
CA LEU A 54 19.66 10.75 5.55
C LEU A 54 20.02 11.46 4.25
N ARG A 55 21.19 11.10 3.72
CA ARG A 55 21.68 11.62 2.45
C ARG A 55 21.35 10.65 1.31
N PRO A 56 20.50 11.03 0.34
CA PRO A 56 20.15 10.21 -0.82
C PRO A 56 21.34 10.00 -1.76
N ARG A 57 21.35 8.90 -2.50
CA ARG A 57 22.42 8.55 -3.47
C ARG A 57 21.96 8.60 -4.92
N ILE A 58 20.66 8.45 -5.16
CA ILE A 58 19.98 8.44 -6.46
C ILE A 58 19.40 9.83 -6.74
N PHE A 59 18.51 10.33 -5.88
CA PHE A 59 17.85 11.63 -5.97
C PHE A 59 18.59 12.68 -5.13
N ARG A 60 19.81 13.03 -5.56
CA ARG A 60 20.72 13.91 -4.81
C ARG A 60 20.29 15.38 -4.79
N LYS A 61 19.51 15.81 -5.78
CA LYS A 61 18.98 17.17 -5.83
C LYS A 61 17.64 17.20 -5.13
N LEU A 62 17.52 18.05 -4.11
CA LEU A 62 16.27 18.24 -3.38
C LEU A 62 15.20 18.79 -4.33
N GLN A 63 14.07 18.08 -4.39
CA GLN A 63 12.96 18.47 -5.24
C GLN A 63 12.24 19.68 -4.61
N HIS A 64 11.86 20.66 -5.43
CA HIS A 64 11.35 21.95 -4.96
C HIS A 64 10.08 21.86 -4.08
N HIS A 65 9.14 20.99 -4.43
CA HIS A 65 7.95 20.73 -3.60
C HIS A 65 8.33 20.08 -2.26
N ILE A 66 9.26 19.12 -2.25
CA ILE A 66 9.74 18.49 -1.01
C ILE A 66 10.44 19.54 -0.11
N ALA A 67 11.31 20.38 -0.68
CA ALA A 67 11.94 21.48 0.05
C ALA A 67 10.92 22.44 0.68
N LYS A 68 9.83 22.75 -0.06
CA LYS A 68 8.78 23.65 0.42
C LYS A 68 7.97 23.04 1.57
N VAL A 69 7.69 21.74 1.50
CA VAL A 69 6.84 21.03 2.46
C VAL A 69 7.61 20.73 3.75
N THR A 70 8.81 20.16 3.63
CA THR A 70 9.67 19.77 4.77
C THR A 70 10.47 20.91 5.39
N GLY A 71 10.64 22.03 4.65
CA GLY A 71 11.52 23.12 5.06
C GLY A 71 13.02 22.83 4.91
N LEU A 72 13.40 21.65 4.41
CA LEU A 72 14.80 21.27 4.22
C LEU A 72 15.47 22.10 3.10
N SER A 73 16.73 22.46 3.32
CA SER A 73 17.60 23.00 2.27
C SER A 73 18.41 21.90 1.60
N GLN A 74 19.00 22.20 0.43
CA GLN A 74 19.96 21.30 -0.20
C GLN A 74 21.18 21.03 0.71
N GLY A 75 21.58 22.01 1.51
CA GLY A 75 22.69 21.86 2.46
C GLY A 75 22.36 20.84 3.55
N ASP A 76 21.12 20.85 4.06
CA ASP A 76 20.66 19.87 5.05
C ASP A 76 20.63 18.46 4.45
N LEU A 77 20.13 18.34 3.21
CA LEU A 77 20.12 17.07 2.47
C LEU A 77 21.54 16.50 2.28
N ASP A 78 22.49 17.35 1.91
CA ASP A 78 23.89 16.95 1.67
C ASP A 78 24.64 16.62 2.97
N ALA A 79 24.22 17.19 4.10
CA ALA A 79 24.76 16.96 5.44
C ALA A 79 24.19 15.69 6.12
N GLY A 80 23.14 15.09 5.56
CA GLY A 80 22.54 13.86 6.08
C GLY A 80 23.53 12.69 6.19
N MET A 81 23.22 11.76 7.09
CA MET A 81 23.99 10.53 7.29
C MET A 81 23.92 9.64 6.03
N PRO A 82 24.99 8.91 5.67
CA PRO A 82 24.91 7.94 4.58
C PRO A 82 23.75 6.95 4.79
N MET A 83 22.90 6.78 3.76
CA MET A 83 21.66 6.00 3.81
C MET A 83 21.80 4.64 4.54
N LYS A 84 22.82 3.84 4.21
CA LYS A 84 23.03 2.53 4.83
C LYS A 84 23.31 2.63 6.34
N GLU A 85 24.11 3.59 6.75
CA GLU A 85 24.49 3.77 8.15
C GLU A 85 23.30 4.23 8.97
N GLY A 86 22.52 5.20 8.46
CA GLY A 86 21.35 5.71 9.18
C GLY A 86 20.21 4.69 9.24
N LEU A 87 19.96 3.93 8.18
CA LEU A 87 19.01 2.81 8.22
C LEU A 87 19.45 1.72 9.20
N GLN A 88 20.74 1.35 9.22
CA GLN A 88 21.24 0.38 10.19
C GLN A 88 21.04 0.87 11.63
N LYS A 89 21.30 2.15 11.91
CA LYS A 89 21.02 2.73 13.24
C LYS A 89 19.55 2.67 13.62
N PHE A 90 18.65 2.90 12.66
CA PHE A 90 17.22 2.78 12.90
C PHE A 90 16.83 1.33 13.25
N LEU A 91 17.34 0.34 12.50
CA LEU A 91 17.12 -1.08 12.79
C LEU A 91 17.66 -1.48 14.17
N ASP A 92 18.89 -1.05 14.49
CA ASP A 92 19.55 -1.34 15.77
C ASP A 92 18.79 -0.73 16.95
N TRP A 93 18.30 0.51 16.78
CA TRP A 93 17.47 1.18 17.78
C TRP A 93 16.12 0.49 17.90
N ALA A 94 15.44 0.18 16.79
CA ALA A 94 14.12 -0.44 16.80
C ALA A 94 14.12 -1.79 17.51
N GLY A 95 15.12 -2.62 17.22
CA GLY A 95 15.21 -3.99 17.66
C GLY A 95 14.47 -4.97 16.74
N PRO A 96 14.87 -6.25 16.73
CA PRO A 96 14.39 -7.23 15.75
C PRO A 96 12.92 -7.63 15.93
N ASP A 97 12.35 -7.45 17.12
CA ASP A 97 10.96 -7.78 17.47
C ASP A 97 10.00 -6.58 17.39
N ALA A 98 10.46 -5.47 16.81
CA ALA A 98 9.65 -4.27 16.65
C ALA A 98 8.54 -4.44 15.61
N GLU A 99 7.35 -3.98 15.96
CA GLU A 99 6.23 -3.79 15.04
C GLU A 99 6.10 -2.30 14.73
N LEU A 100 5.81 -1.94 13.48
CA LEU A 100 5.68 -0.53 13.09
C LEU A 100 4.22 -0.07 13.05
N ALA A 101 3.99 1.21 13.30
CA ALA A 101 2.70 1.85 13.10
C ALA A 101 2.89 3.19 12.40
N GLU A 102 2.16 3.40 11.31
CA GLU A 102 2.21 4.59 10.46
C GLU A 102 0.82 5.25 10.43
N TRP A 103 0.79 6.56 10.19
CA TRP A 103 -0.46 7.29 9.94
C TRP A 103 -0.87 7.17 8.46
N GLY A 104 -1.12 5.96 8.01
CA GLY A 104 -1.36 5.66 6.60
C GLY A 104 -0.75 4.31 6.22
N LEU A 105 -0.39 4.15 4.94
CA LEU A 105 0.23 2.93 4.41
C LEU A 105 1.35 3.22 3.39
N ASP A 106 1.96 4.41 3.46
CA ASP A 106 2.90 4.89 2.45
C ASP A 106 4.37 4.75 2.87
N ASP A 107 4.68 4.75 4.18
CA ASP A 107 6.04 4.76 4.70
C ASP A 107 6.73 3.40 4.56
N VAL A 108 6.07 2.30 4.95
CA VAL A 108 6.66 0.95 4.87
C VAL A 108 7.07 0.57 3.44
N PRO A 109 6.27 0.84 2.39
CA PRO A 109 6.71 0.69 1.01
C PRO A 109 8.02 1.42 0.67
N VAL A 110 8.20 2.65 1.17
CA VAL A 110 9.41 3.44 0.93
C VAL A 110 10.58 2.85 1.71
N LEU A 111 10.36 2.48 2.98
CA LEU A 111 11.34 1.82 3.84
C LEU A 111 11.91 0.56 3.22
N LYS A 112 11.05 -0.39 2.82
CA LYS A 112 11.49 -1.68 2.27
C LYS A 112 12.26 -1.53 0.97
N GLN A 113 11.85 -0.63 0.07
CA GLN A 113 12.62 -0.32 -1.13
C GLN A 113 14.01 0.24 -0.80
N ASN A 114 14.11 1.13 0.19
CA ASN A 114 15.39 1.72 0.59
C ASN A 114 16.30 0.71 1.29
N LEU A 115 15.78 -0.17 2.14
CA LEU A 115 16.52 -1.29 2.75
C LEU A 115 17.16 -2.18 1.67
N PHE A 116 16.37 -2.61 0.70
CA PHE A 116 16.86 -3.41 -0.43
C PHE A 116 17.97 -2.68 -1.21
N LEU A 117 17.76 -1.42 -1.56
CA LEU A 117 18.73 -0.61 -2.33
C LEU A 117 20.07 -0.38 -1.63
N VAL A 118 20.12 -0.50 -0.30
CA VAL A 118 21.37 -0.41 0.47
C VAL A 118 21.94 -1.77 0.90
N GLY A 119 21.27 -2.87 0.54
CA GLY A 119 21.67 -4.23 0.88
C GLY A 119 21.47 -4.55 2.37
N LEU A 120 20.39 -4.04 2.95
CA LEU A 120 19.86 -4.44 4.26
C LEU A 120 18.63 -5.34 4.06
N ASP A 121 18.27 -6.12 5.08
CA ASP A 121 17.16 -7.08 5.01
C ASP A 121 15.81 -6.37 4.92
N GLU A 122 15.21 -6.35 3.73
CA GLU A 122 13.94 -5.70 3.44
C GLU A 122 12.71 -6.51 3.87
N ARG A 123 12.91 -7.71 4.44
CA ARG A 123 11.80 -8.47 5.06
C ARG A 123 11.27 -7.75 6.29
N TRP A 124 12.12 -7.00 6.98
CA TRP A 124 11.71 -6.16 8.09
C TRP A 124 11.05 -4.84 7.61
N PRO A 125 9.98 -4.35 8.27
CA PRO A 125 9.26 -5.02 9.34
C PRO A 125 8.39 -6.18 8.83
N GLU A 126 8.22 -7.21 9.66
CA GLU A 126 7.29 -8.31 9.39
C GLU A 126 5.84 -7.90 9.64
N ARG A 127 5.61 -6.98 10.60
CA ARG A 127 4.27 -6.51 10.96
C ARG A 127 4.23 -5.00 11.10
N TRP A 128 3.22 -4.40 10.48
CA TRP A 128 2.94 -2.98 10.61
C TRP A 128 1.45 -2.65 10.51
N TYR A 129 1.08 -1.52 11.11
CA TYR A 129 -0.31 -1.11 11.33
C TYR A 129 -0.61 0.25 10.70
N ASP A 130 -1.74 0.32 9.98
CA ASP A 130 -2.36 1.60 9.63
C ASP A 130 -3.19 2.12 10.81
N LEU A 131 -2.70 3.16 11.47
CA LEU A 131 -3.39 3.79 12.59
C LEU A 131 -4.67 4.52 12.17
N GLN A 132 -4.81 4.92 10.90
CA GLN A 132 -6.06 5.49 10.40
C GLN A 132 -7.20 4.47 10.48
N ARG A 133 -6.94 3.19 10.19
CA ARG A 133 -7.96 2.13 10.32
C ARG A 133 -8.42 1.96 11.77
N ILE A 134 -7.50 1.97 12.73
CA ILE A 134 -7.84 1.87 14.16
C ILE A 134 -8.62 3.13 14.60
N PHE A 135 -8.17 4.30 14.17
CA PHE A 135 -8.84 5.56 14.45
C PHE A 135 -10.28 5.58 13.93
N LEU A 136 -10.51 5.14 12.69
CA LEU A 136 -11.82 5.15 12.04
C LEU A 136 -12.85 4.21 12.71
N LYS A 137 -12.40 3.17 13.43
CA LYS A 137 -13.29 2.34 14.26
C LYS A 137 -13.87 3.13 15.44
N SER A 138 -13.07 4.00 16.06
CA SER A 138 -13.47 4.79 17.22
C SER A 138 -14.11 6.13 16.83
N TYR A 139 -13.68 6.69 15.70
CA TYR A 139 -14.08 8.00 15.21
C TYR A 139 -14.51 7.92 13.74
N PRO A 140 -15.71 7.36 13.46
CA PRO A 140 -16.22 7.25 12.10
C PRO A 140 -16.14 8.58 11.34
N ARG A 141 -15.72 8.50 10.08
CA ARG A 141 -15.52 9.67 9.23
C ARG A 141 -16.86 10.23 8.76
N LYS A 142 -17.06 11.53 8.91
CA LYS A 142 -18.18 12.27 8.34
C LYS A 142 -17.78 12.87 6.99
N GLU A 143 -18.79 13.23 6.19
CA GLU A 143 -18.58 13.94 4.93
C GLU A 143 -17.79 15.24 5.19
N GLY A 144 -16.75 15.48 4.37
CA GLY A 144 -15.89 16.65 4.49
C GLY A 144 -14.75 16.55 5.50
N GLU A 145 -14.70 15.53 6.36
CA GLU A 145 -13.58 15.37 7.30
C GLU A 145 -12.33 14.82 6.59
N GLY A 146 -11.19 15.49 6.79
CA GLY A 146 -9.88 15.06 6.32
C GLY A 146 -9.28 13.93 7.16
N MET A 147 -8.35 13.17 6.56
CA MET A 147 -7.62 12.08 7.23
C MET A 147 -6.10 12.33 7.22
N THR A 148 -5.65 13.52 6.80
CA THR A 148 -4.26 13.92 7.04
C THR A 148 -4.01 13.98 8.54
N LEU A 149 -2.74 13.81 8.94
CA LEU A 149 -2.36 13.87 10.35
C LEU A 149 -2.83 15.19 10.99
N GLU A 150 -2.53 16.32 10.34
CA GLU A 150 -2.98 17.65 10.78
C GLU A 150 -4.50 17.73 10.95
N SER A 151 -5.28 17.20 10.00
CA SER A 151 -6.75 17.23 10.09
C SER A 151 -7.26 16.49 11.33
N VAL A 152 -6.61 15.38 11.69
CA VAL A 152 -7.02 14.58 12.85
C VAL A 152 -6.52 15.17 14.16
N VAL A 153 -5.32 15.75 14.18
CA VAL A 153 -4.82 16.56 15.31
C VAL A 153 -5.81 17.68 15.64
N ASP A 154 -6.28 18.41 14.62
CA ASP A 154 -7.30 19.45 14.77
C ASP A 154 -8.64 18.87 15.25
N ARG A 155 -9.11 17.78 14.65
CA ARG A 155 -10.37 17.11 15.02
C ARG A 155 -10.39 16.65 16.48
N LEU A 156 -9.25 16.22 17.01
CA LEU A 156 -9.11 15.77 18.40
C LEU A 156 -8.79 16.90 19.38
N GLY A 157 -8.59 18.14 18.89
CA GLY A 157 -8.20 19.28 19.71
C GLY A 157 -6.84 19.08 20.38
N ILE A 158 -5.91 18.38 19.71
CA ILE A 158 -4.54 18.20 20.18
C ILE A 158 -3.78 19.52 19.91
N PRO A 159 -3.08 20.11 20.90
CA PRO A 159 -2.31 21.33 20.69
C PRO A 159 -1.23 21.15 19.61
N LYS A 160 -1.19 22.11 18.67
CA LYS A 160 -0.20 22.20 17.59
C LYS A 160 0.99 23.06 18.03
N GLU A 161 1.99 22.41 18.61
CA GLU A 161 3.19 23.08 19.16
C GLU A 161 4.38 22.97 18.19
N GLU A 162 4.46 21.86 17.48
CA GLU A 162 5.51 21.51 16.53
C GLU A 162 5.02 21.63 15.07
N PRO A 163 5.92 21.88 14.10
CA PRO A 163 5.56 21.89 12.68
C PRO A 163 5.14 20.50 12.18
N PHE A 164 4.32 20.46 11.13
CA PHE A 164 4.10 19.24 10.33
C PHE A 164 5.15 19.11 9.25
N HIS A 165 5.32 17.90 8.71
CA HIS A 165 6.33 17.56 7.71
C HIS A 165 7.77 17.60 8.26
N ASN A 166 7.87 17.35 9.57
CA ASN A 166 9.07 16.87 10.23
C ASN A 166 8.74 15.48 10.75
N ALA A 167 9.53 14.48 10.35
CA ALA A 167 9.19 13.09 10.61
C ALA A 167 9.08 12.76 12.12
N LEU A 168 9.91 13.36 12.98
CA LEU A 168 9.84 13.08 14.42
C LEU A 168 8.60 13.73 15.02
N ASP A 169 8.32 14.98 14.66
CA ASP A 169 7.15 15.71 15.16
C ASP A 169 5.86 15.01 14.73
N ASP A 170 5.79 14.53 13.48
CA ASP A 170 4.64 13.79 12.95
C ASP A 170 4.46 12.41 13.64
N ALA A 171 5.55 11.71 13.93
CA ALA A 171 5.51 10.51 14.76
C ALA A 171 5.00 10.80 16.18
N LEU A 172 5.41 11.93 16.78
CA LEU A 172 4.96 12.35 18.11
C LEU A 172 3.49 12.79 18.13
N TYR A 173 3.00 13.50 17.11
CA TYR A 173 1.58 13.78 16.94
C TYR A 173 0.78 12.49 16.80
N THR A 174 1.28 11.54 16.01
CA THR A 174 0.66 10.23 15.85
C THR A 174 0.62 9.46 17.18
N ALA A 175 1.66 9.53 18.01
CA ALA A 175 1.64 8.98 19.37
C ALA A 175 0.59 9.68 20.27
N ARG A 176 0.44 11.01 20.18
CA ARG A 176 -0.62 11.75 20.89
C ARG A 176 -2.02 11.31 20.46
N ILE A 177 -2.22 10.99 19.18
CA ILE A 177 -3.47 10.37 18.69
C ILE A 177 -3.66 8.98 19.29
N CYS A 178 -2.61 8.15 19.35
CA CYS A 178 -2.67 6.82 19.94
C CYS A 178 -3.20 6.83 21.39
N ARG A 179 -2.85 7.86 22.19
CA ARG A 179 -3.36 8.05 23.56
C ARG A 179 -4.87 8.29 23.64
N LYS A 180 -5.52 8.61 22.51
CA LYS A 180 -6.98 8.79 22.38
C LYS A 180 -7.68 7.54 21.83
N LEU A 181 -6.95 6.48 21.52
CA LEU A 181 -7.48 5.26 20.91
C LEU A 181 -7.53 4.10 21.92
N PRO A 182 -8.45 3.13 21.74
CA PRO A 182 -8.33 1.82 22.36
C PRO A 182 -7.21 1.01 21.67
N LEU A 183 -5.96 1.49 21.80
CA LEU A 183 -4.82 1.05 20.99
C LEU A 183 -4.58 -0.45 21.11
N ALA A 184 -4.50 -0.98 22.33
CA ALA A 184 -4.24 -2.40 22.57
C ALA A 184 -5.29 -3.31 21.89
N GLU A 185 -6.58 -2.96 21.96
CA GLU A 185 -7.65 -3.70 21.29
C GLU A 185 -7.56 -3.55 19.77
N GLY A 186 -7.29 -2.33 19.29
CA GLY A 186 -7.13 -2.04 17.86
C GLY A 186 -6.02 -2.84 17.20
N LEU A 187 -4.88 -2.99 17.89
CA LEU A 187 -3.74 -3.79 17.42
C LEU A 187 -4.02 -5.29 17.50
N ALA A 188 -4.61 -5.76 18.60
CA ALA A 188 -4.94 -7.17 18.80
C ALA A 188 -5.98 -7.69 17.80
N THR A 189 -6.93 -6.82 17.40
CA THR A 189 -7.99 -7.12 16.42
C THR A 189 -7.67 -6.59 15.02
N TYR A 190 -6.41 -6.21 14.77
CA TYR A 190 -6.02 -5.74 13.46
C TYR A 190 -6.01 -6.92 12.47
N PRO A 191 -6.72 -6.83 11.33
CA PRO A 191 -6.83 -7.96 10.42
C PRO A 191 -5.49 -8.33 9.78
N THR A 192 -5.35 -9.58 9.38
CA THR A 192 -4.22 -10.03 8.57
C THR A 192 -4.25 -9.42 7.18
N ASP A 193 -3.13 -9.44 6.46
CA ASP A 193 -3.03 -8.97 5.07
C ASP A 193 -4.00 -9.70 4.14
N GLU A 194 -4.22 -11.00 4.38
CA GLU A 194 -5.20 -11.80 3.63
C GLU A 194 -6.63 -11.33 3.91
N GLU A 195 -6.97 -11.05 5.18
CA GLU A 195 -8.29 -10.53 5.56
C GLU A 195 -8.54 -9.15 4.98
N LEU A 196 -7.56 -8.24 5.05
CA LEU A 196 -7.63 -6.91 4.46
C LEU A 196 -7.84 -6.99 2.94
N LEU A 197 -7.11 -7.87 2.25
CA LEU A 197 -7.23 -8.01 0.80
C LEU A 197 -8.56 -8.65 0.39
N ARG A 198 -9.06 -9.61 1.19
CA ARG A 198 -10.37 -10.22 1.01
C ARG A 198 -11.49 -9.20 1.24
N GLU A 199 -11.41 -8.40 2.28
CA GLU A 199 -12.33 -7.27 2.55
C GLU A 199 -12.33 -6.29 1.38
N ALA A 200 -11.15 -5.93 0.87
CA ALA A 200 -11.01 -5.03 -0.27
C ALA A 200 -11.50 -5.60 -1.61
N LEU A 201 -11.53 -6.93 -1.76
CA LEU A 201 -12.12 -7.62 -2.91
C LEU A 201 -13.63 -7.64 -2.85
N LEU A 202 -14.19 -8.04 -1.71
CA LEU A 202 -15.61 -8.35 -1.54
C LEU A 202 -16.43 -7.11 -1.18
N GLY A 203 -15.93 -6.25 -0.28
CA GLY A 203 -16.78 -5.27 0.39
C GLY A 203 -17.96 -5.97 1.07
N ASP A 204 -19.18 -5.50 0.79
CA ASP A 204 -20.42 -6.10 1.30
C ASP A 204 -20.97 -7.23 0.40
N ASP A 205 -20.22 -7.66 -0.61
CA ASP A 205 -20.66 -8.69 -1.57
C ASP A 205 -20.66 -10.08 -0.96
N THR A 206 -21.86 -10.66 -0.83
CA THR A 206 -22.10 -12.01 -0.31
C THR A 206 -22.37 -13.04 -1.41
N ALA A 207 -22.49 -12.62 -2.67
CA ALA A 207 -22.80 -13.50 -3.80
C ALA A 207 -21.55 -14.12 -4.43
N ALA A 208 -20.38 -13.55 -4.17
CA ALA A 208 -19.09 -14.02 -4.66
C ALA A 208 -18.79 -15.46 -4.19
N LYS A 209 -18.36 -16.31 -5.13
CA LYS A 209 -17.97 -17.70 -4.88
C LYS A 209 -16.46 -17.88 -5.10
N ASP A 210 -15.92 -19.03 -4.65
CA ASP A 210 -14.50 -19.41 -4.85
C ASP A 210 -13.52 -18.27 -4.50
N VAL A 211 -13.62 -17.75 -3.28
CA VAL A 211 -12.77 -16.67 -2.81
C VAL A 211 -11.41 -17.23 -2.41
N GLN A 212 -10.34 -16.78 -3.06
CA GLN A 212 -8.97 -17.22 -2.82
C GLN A 212 -8.03 -16.01 -2.69
N VAL A 213 -6.95 -16.17 -1.93
CA VAL A 213 -5.91 -15.15 -1.75
C VAL A 213 -4.56 -15.76 -2.10
N PHE A 214 -3.71 -14.96 -2.76
CA PHE A 214 -2.38 -15.34 -3.21
C PHE A 214 -1.40 -14.22 -2.84
N MET A 215 -0.46 -14.51 -1.95
CA MET A 215 0.50 -13.55 -1.44
C MET A 215 1.85 -13.64 -2.18
N ASP A 216 2.70 -12.65 -1.95
CA ASP A 216 4.14 -12.66 -2.24
C ASP A 216 4.51 -12.98 -3.69
N ARG A 217 3.89 -12.27 -4.63
CA ARG A 217 4.15 -12.40 -6.07
C ARG A 217 4.98 -11.24 -6.60
N LEU A 218 5.80 -11.49 -7.62
CA LEU A 218 6.67 -10.46 -8.19
C LEU A 218 6.01 -9.70 -9.34
N GLU A 219 5.22 -10.40 -10.16
CA GLU A 219 4.73 -9.86 -11.43
C GLU A 219 3.32 -9.31 -11.30
N HIS A 220 3.11 -8.07 -11.75
CA HIS A 220 1.80 -7.41 -11.74
C HIS A 220 0.75 -8.21 -12.52
N ASP A 221 1.14 -8.82 -13.63
CA ASP A 221 0.23 -9.51 -14.55
C ASP A 221 0.00 -10.99 -14.20
N ASP A 222 0.47 -11.46 -13.04
CA ASP A 222 0.26 -12.85 -12.57
C ASP A 222 -1.23 -13.23 -12.49
N TYR A 223 -2.13 -12.28 -12.22
CA TYR A 223 -3.58 -12.54 -12.21
C TYR A 223 -4.11 -13.18 -13.51
N ARG A 224 -3.45 -12.94 -14.65
CA ARG A 224 -3.82 -13.53 -15.95
C ARG A 224 -2.78 -14.47 -16.53
N ASN A 225 -1.53 -14.40 -16.06
CA ASN A 225 -0.41 -15.17 -16.63
C ASN A 225 -0.03 -16.39 -15.77
N ALA A 226 -0.26 -16.35 -14.46
CA ALA A 226 0.10 -17.44 -13.55
C ALA A 226 -1.04 -18.49 -13.52
N PRO A 227 -0.80 -19.75 -13.95
CA PRO A 227 -1.84 -20.78 -13.99
C PRO A 227 -2.51 -21.04 -12.64
N GLU A 228 -1.77 -20.96 -11.54
CA GLU A 228 -2.32 -21.19 -10.20
C GLU A 228 -3.30 -20.08 -9.76
N LEU A 229 -3.18 -18.86 -10.31
CA LEU A 229 -4.12 -17.76 -10.09
C LEU A 229 -5.26 -17.80 -11.12
N ASN A 230 -4.94 -18.08 -12.38
CA ASN A 230 -5.88 -17.93 -13.49
C ASN A 230 -6.62 -19.22 -13.86
N THR A 231 -6.31 -20.37 -13.25
CA THR A 231 -7.12 -21.59 -13.44
C THR A 231 -8.32 -21.56 -12.51
N VAL A 232 -9.52 -21.37 -13.07
CA VAL A 232 -10.77 -21.25 -12.30
C VAL A 232 -11.78 -22.31 -12.72
N HIS A 233 -12.41 -22.95 -11.74
CA HIS A 233 -13.46 -23.94 -11.95
C HIS A 233 -14.85 -23.35 -11.68
N CYS A 234 -15.84 -23.82 -12.43
CA CYS A 234 -17.22 -23.40 -12.27
C CYS A 234 -17.71 -23.74 -10.85
N PRO A 235 -18.19 -22.75 -10.07
CA PRO A 235 -18.67 -23.02 -8.71
C PRO A 235 -19.87 -23.95 -8.59
N GLU A 236 -20.59 -24.22 -9.69
CA GLU A 236 -21.79 -25.09 -9.70
C GLU A 236 -21.48 -26.52 -10.10
N CYS A 237 -20.66 -26.73 -11.13
CA CYS A 237 -20.43 -28.07 -11.70
C CYS A 237 -18.96 -28.52 -11.67
N GLY A 238 -18.03 -27.66 -11.23
CA GLY A 238 -16.59 -27.97 -11.17
C GLY A 238 -15.86 -28.00 -12.52
N ALA A 239 -16.55 -27.80 -13.64
CA ALA A 239 -15.91 -27.75 -14.96
C ALA A 239 -14.97 -26.54 -15.09
N LEU A 240 -13.87 -26.69 -15.83
CA LEU A 240 -12.92 -25.60 -16.07
C LEU A 240 -13.59 -24.45 -16.82
N LEU A 241 -13.41 -23.22 -16.35
CA LEU A 241 -13.91 -22.02 -17.02
C LEU A 241 -12.94 -21.59 -18.13
N THR A 242 -13.49 -21.11 -19.24
CA THR A 242 -12.70 -20.46 -20.31
C THR A 242 -12.85 -18.95 -20.23
N HIS A 243 -11.77 -18.23 -19.97
CA HIS A 243 -11.75 -16.76 -19.89
C HIS A 243 -11.88 -16.11 -21.27
N ASP A 244 -12.54 -14.95 -21.34
CA ASP A 244 -12.41 -14.04 -22.47
C ASP A 244 -10.99 -13.48 -22.50
N GLU A 245 -10.45 -13.23 -23.70
CA GLU A 245 -9.12 -12.63 -23.89
C GLU A 245 -9.03 -11.22 -23.29
N VAL A 246 -10.16 -10.54 -23.13
CA VAL A 246 -10.21 -9.19 -22.57
C VAL A 246 -10.24 -9.23 -21.05
N TRP A 247 -9.29 -8.54 -20.43
CA TRP A 247 -9.33 -8.20 -19.00
C TRP A 247 -9.64 -6.72 -18.81
N LEU A 248 -10.74 -6.43 -18.14
CA LEU A 248 -11.20 -5.07 -17.89
C LEU A 248 -10.75 -4.59 -16.51
N LYS A 249 -10.34 -3.33 -16.42
CA LYS A 249 -10.03 -2.68 -15.14
C LYS A 249 -11.31 -2.42 -14.34
N ARG A 250 -11.24 -2.65 -13.02
CA ARG A 250 -12.26 -2.30 -12.02
C ARG A 250 -11.58 -1.45 -10.94
N GLY A 251 -11.69 -0.13 -11.07
CA GLY A 251 -10.93 0.81 -10.24
C GLY A 251 -9.43 0.78 -10.54
N ASN A 252 -8.63 1.24 -9.58
CA ASN A 252 -7.17 1.35 -9.75
C ASN A 252 -6.44 0.03 -9.53
N THR A 253 -7.01 -0.87 -8.75
CA THR A 253 -6.35 -2.08 -8.26
C THR A 253 -7.20 -3.34 -8.48
N GLY A 254 -8.04 -3.35 -9.50
CA GLY A 254 -8.90 -4.51 -9.79
C GLY A 254 -8.96 -4.82 -11.27
N TYR A 255 -9.10 -6.10 -11.58
CA TYR A 255 -9.29 -6.62 -12.92
C TYR A 255 -10.41 -7.64 -12.91
N TYR A 256 -11.15 -7.76 -14.01
CA TYR A 256 -12.12 -8.82 -14.15
C TYR A 256 -12.32 -9.22 -15.62
N THR A 257 -12.73 -10.48 -15.82
CA THR A 257 -13.06 -11.04 -17.13
C THR A 257 -14.33 -11.87 -17.05
N ARG A 258 -15.07 -11.94 -18.16
CA ARG A 258 -16.14 -12.92 -18.32
C ARG A 258 -15.52 -14.27 -18.65
N SER A 259 -16.03 -15.31 -18.01
CA SER A 259 -15.59 -16.68 -18.22
C SER A 259 -16.78 -17.57 -18.54
N THR A 260 -16.60 -18.55 -19.41
CA THR A 260 -17.67 -19.43 -19.86
C THR A 260 -17.49 -20.82 -19.27
N CYS A 261 -18.52 -21.32 -18.60
CA CYS A 261 -18.67 -22.72 -18.25
C CYS A 261 -19.37 -23.47 -19.40
N PRO A 262 -18.89 -24.65 -19.82
CA PRO A 262 -19.54 -25.44 -20.87
C PRO A 262 -20.95 -25.92 -20.52
N TYR A 263 -21.33 -25.92 -19.24
CA TYR A 263 -22.62 -26.45 -18.77
C TYR A 263 -23.52 -25.39 -18.12
N CYS A 264 -22.94 -24.42 -17.42
CA CYS A 264 -23.70 -23.50 -16.54
C CYS A 264 -23.81 -22.07 -17.08
N GLY A 265 -23.17 -21.76 -18.23
CA GLY A 265 -23.16 -20.41 -18.80
C GLY A 265 -22.03 -19.53 -18.24
N HIS A 266 -22.27 -18.22 -18.20
CA HIS A 266 -21.23 -17.24 -17.87
C HIS A 266 -21.00 -17.10 -16.35
N TRP A 267 -19.75 -16.77 -16.02
CA TRP A 267 -19.28 -16.34 -14.72
C TRP A 267 -18.36 -15.14 -14.89
N TYR A 268 -18.15 -14.37 -13.82
CA TYR A 268 -17.18 -13.28 -13.83
C TYR A 268 -16.07 -13.56 -12.84
N VAL A 269 -14.85 -13.72 -13.35
CA VAL A 269 -13.67 -13.86 -12.49
C VAL A 269 -13.12 -12.48 -12.21
N ARG A 270 -13.04 -12.13 -10.94
CA ARG A 270 -12.63 -10.82 -10.45
C ARG A 270 -11.41 -10.95 -9.55
N PHE A 271 -10.43 -10.09 -9.80
CA PHE A 271 -9.24 -9.92 -8.98
C PHE A 271 -9.22 -8.55 -8.33
N LYS A 272 -8.70 -8.52 -7.10
CA LYS A 272 -8.23 -7.35 -6.38
C LYS A 272 -6.73 -7.51 -6.16
N LEU A 273 -5.97 -6.49 -6.52
CA LEU A 273 -4.52 -6.44 -6.39
C LEU A 273 -4.17 -5.53 -5.21
N SER A 274 -3.11 -5.90 -4.50
CA SER A 274 -2.48 -5.07 -3.49
C SER A 274 -0.97 -5.13 -3.65
N ARG A 275 -0.30 -4.07 -3.24
CA ARG A 275 1.17 -3.97 -3.21
C ARG A 275 1.62 -3.26 -1.95
N ARG A 276 1.18 -3.80 -0.81
CA ARG A 276 1.20 -3.13 0.49
C ARG A 276 2.61 -2.86 1.02
N ASP A 277 3.56 -3.72 0.70
CA ASP A 277 4.96 -3.58 1.13
C ASP A 277 5.85 -2.85 0.10
N GLY A 278 5.27 -2.43 -1.04
CA GLY A 278 5.98 -1.75 -2.13
C GLY A 278 6.86 -2.65 -3.00
N LEU A 279 7.02 -3.93 -2.68
CA LEU A 279 7.93 -4.88 -3.34
C LEU A 279 7.16 -6.04 -3.99
N HIS A 280 6.19 -6.61 -3.29
CA HIS A 280 5.43 -7.77 -3.72
C HIS A 280 3.97 -7.43 -4.01
N TRP A 281 3.43 -8.08 -5.03
CA TRP A 281 2.00 -8.11 -5.33
C TRP A 281 1.31 -9.20 -4.53
N SER A 282 0.09 -8.90 -4.13
CA SER A 282 -0.85 -9.87 -3.57
C SER A 282 -2.17 -9.77 -4.33
N PHE A 283 -2.83 -10.91 -4.50
CA PHE A 283 -4.04 -11.05 -5.29
C PHE A 283 -5.12 -11.71 -4.46
N ALA A 284 -6.32 -11.13 -4.41
CA ALA A 284 -7.51 -11.89 -4.05
C ALA A 284 -8.38 -12.08 -5.28
N ARG A 285 -8.90 -13.30 -5.45
CA ARG A 285 -9.76 -13.72 -6.56
C ARG A 285 -11.12 -14.13 -6.02
N CYS A 286 -12.17 -13.83 -6.76
CA CYS A 286 -13.49 -14.44 -6.59
C CYS A 286 -14.16 -14.67 -7.94
N THR A 287 -15.24 -15.45 -7.91
CA THR A 287 -16.07 -15.78 -9.05
C THR A 287 -17.50 -15.30 -8.78
N ASP A 288 -17.91 -14.24 -9.48
CA ASP A 288 -19.24 -13.64 -9.35
C ASP A 288 -20.22 -14.31 -10.34
N PRO A 289 -21.49 -14.53 -9.94
CA PRO A 289 -22.50 -15.07 -10.84
C PRO A 289 -22.80 -14.09 -11.98
N ALA A 290 -23.11 -14.62 -13.17
CA ALA A 290 -23.62 -13.78 -14.25
C ALA A 290 -25.07 -13.38 -13.97
N THR A 291 -25.34 -12.08 -14.11
CA THR A 291 -26.70 -11.51 -14.10
C THR A 291 -26.91 -10.71 -15.37
N PRO A 292 -28.17 -10.43 -15.77
CA PRO A 292 -28.46 -9.58 -16.92
C PRO A 292 -27.74 -8.22 -16.85
N GLU A 293 -27.63 -7.63 -15.65
CA GLU A 293 -26.95 -6.36 -15.41
C GLU A 293 -25.43 -6.51 -15.58
N ALA A 294 -24.85 -7.60 -15.07
CA ALA A 294 -23.42 -7.88 -15.23
C ALA A 294 -23.06 -8.08 -16.72
N ASP A 295 -23.89 -8.81 -17.46
CA ASP A 295 -23.73 -9.04 -18.90
C ASP A 295 -23.87 -7.75 -19.71
N ALA A 296 -24.86 -6.91 -19.40
CA ALA A 296 -25.03 -5.61 -20.05
C ALA A 296 -23.80 -4.70 -19.78
N ARG A 297 -23.31 -4.66 -18.54
CA ARG A 297 -22.11 -3.91 -18.16
C ARG A 297 -20.88 -4.42 -18.91
N TRP A 298 -20.67 -5.73 -18.93
CA TRP A 298 -19.55 -6.37 -19.63
C TRP A 298 -19.55 -6.04 -21.12
N ASN A 299 -20.67 -6.27 -21.81
CA ASN A 299 -20.76 -6.05 -23.25
C ASN A 299 -20.44 -4.60 -23.62
N LYS A 300 -20.97 -3.64 -22.85
CA LYS A 300 -20.68 -2.21 -23.03
C LYS A 300 -19.19 -1.89 -22.83
N GLN A 301 -18.60 -2.36 -21.73
CA GLN A 301 -17.21 -2.04 -21.40
C GLN A 301 -16.20 -2.74 -22.33
N ARG A 302 -16.47 -3.99 -22.71
CA ARG A 302 -15.65 -4.74 -23.66
C ARG A 302 -15.67 -4.10 -25.04
N ALA A 303 -16.82 -3.68 -25.54
CA ALA A 303 -16.92 -2.98 -26.83
C ALA A 303 -16.08 -1.68 -26.83
N ALA A 304 -16.21 -0.88 -25.77
CA ALA A 304 -15.41 0.34 -25.61
C ALA A 304 -13.90 0.06 -25.49
N PHE A 305 -13.52 -1.02 -24.80
CA PHE A 305 -12.13 -1.44 -24.67
C PHE A 305 -11.52 -1.82 -26.03
N VAL A 306 -12.21 -2.68 -26.80
CA VAL A 306 -11.74 -3.13 -28.11
C VAL A 306 -11.58 -1.95 -29.08
N GLU A 307 -12.57 -1.05 -29.12
CA GLU A 307 -12.50 0.15 -29.94
C GLU A 307 -11.31 1.04 -29.56
N ARG A 308 -11.06 1.23 -28.26
CA ARG A 308 -9.89 1.98 -27.78
C ARG A 308 -8.57 1.32 -28.20
N MET A 309 -8.48 0.00 -28.10
CA MET A 309 -7.28 -0.74 -28.51
C MET A 309 -7.06 -0.66 -30.03
N LYS A 310 -8.13 -0.67 -30.83
CA LYS A 310 -8.06 -0.47 -32.27
C LYS A 310 -7.50 0.92 -32.62
N ARG A 311 -8.07 1.98 -32.06
CA ARG A 311 -7.61 3.37 -32.26
C ARG A 311 -6.16 3.58 -31.83
N LYS A 312 -5.73 2.92 -30.75
CA LYS A 312 -4.33 2.98 -30.30
C LYS A 312 -3.39 2.36 -31.34
N LYS A 313 -3.75 1.19 -31.88
CA LYS A 313 -2.97 0.52 -32.94
C LYS A 313 -2.91 1.36 -34.22
N GLU A 314 -4.02 1.99 -34.61
CA GLU A 314 -4.07 2.88 -35.78
C GLU A 314 -3.12 4.07 -35.62
N ARG A 315 -3.10 4.72 -34.44
CA ARG A 315 -2.19 5.84 -34.14
C ARG A 315 -0.71 5.46 -34.05
N GLU A 316 -0.41 4.21 -33.71
CA GLU A 316 0.98 3.71 -33.66
C GLU A 316 1.50 3.33 -35.05
N GLN A 317 0.62 3.28 -36.07
CA GLN A 317 0.94 2.98 -37.45
C GLN A 317 1.02 4.22 -38.35
N GLU A 318 0.59 5.39 -37.85
CA GLU A 318 0.72 6.72 -38.47
C GLU A 318 2.02 7.41 -38.04
#